data_AF-A0A6L9W8H3-F1
#
_entry.id   AF-A0A6L9W8H3-F1
#
_cell.length_a   1.000
_cell.length_b   1.000
_cell.length_c   1.000
_cell.angle_alpha   90.00
_cell.angle_beta   90.00
_cell.angle_gamma   90.00
#
_symmetry.space_group_name_H-M   'P 1'
#
loop_
_entity.id
_entity.type
_entity.pdbx_description
1 polymer ?
#
loop_
_entity_poly.entity_id
_entity_poly.type
_entity_poly.pdbx_seq_one_letter_code
_entity_poly.pdbx_strand_id
1 'polypeptide(L)'
;MTRDSSSSRRLSAPLAVGIVVGLAVAAGSFWVLDPILAAFVAIVVVVGLAMAVAASDWDSHETFEERELVRARKRAEKWERNAPARARDRAKWEAHQARQAAKDSAR
;
A
#
# COMPACT_ATOMS: atom_id res chain seq x y z
N MET A 1 21.77 16.60 -7.74
CA MET A 1 20.63 16.71 -8.68
C MET A 1 20.91 15.78 -9.85
N THR A 2 20.69 14.49 -9.67
CA THR A 2 20.99 13.44 -10.66
C THR A 2 19.67 12.85 -11.15
N ARG A 3 19.39 13.03 -12.45
CA ARG A 3 18.25 12.40 -13.12
C ARG A 3 18.72 11.03 -13.62
N ASP A 4 18.20 9.97 -13.05
CA ASP A 4 18.29 8.64 -13.65
C ASP A 4 17.27 8.57 -14.80
N SER A 5 17.76 8.64 -16.02
CA SER A 5 16.99 8.36 -17.23
C SER A 5 16.84 6.85 -17.39
N SER A 6 15.86 6.25 -16.71
CA SER A 6 15.42 4.89 -16.99
C SER A 6 14.72 4.86 -18.35
N SER A 7 15.46 4.48 -19.39
CA SER A 7 14.90 4.20 -20.72
C SER A 7 14.06 2.92 -20.63
N SER A 8 12.80 3.07 -20.24
CA SER A 8 11.79 2.03 -20.36
C SER A 8 11.52 1.82 -21.85
N ARG A 9 12.15 0.80 -22.44
CA ARG A 9 11.74 0.28 -23.76
C ARG A 9 10.34 -0.29 -23.62
N ARG A 10 9.33 0.57 -23.74
CA ARG A 10 7.92 0.16 -23.81
C ARG A 10 7.79 -0.67 -25.07
N LEU A 11 7.51 -1.96 -24.91
CA LEU A 11 7.12 -2.81 -26.02
C LEU A 11 5.95 -2.13 -26.73
N SER A 12 6.07 -1.92 -28.04
CA SER A 12 4.99 -1.30 -28.79
C SER A 12 3.76 -2.20 -28.71
N ALA A 13 2.58 -1.61 -28.51
CA ALA A 13 1.30 -2.33 -28.47
C ALA A 13 1.13 -3.36 -29.60
N PRO A 14 1.49 -3.09 -30.87
CA PRO A 14 1.40 -4.10 -31.92
C PRO A 14 2.37 -5.28 -31.72
N LEU A 15 3.55 -5.05 -31.16
CA LEU A 15 4.53 -6.11 -30.89
C LEU A 15 4.10 -6.97 -29.70
N ALA A 16 3.51 -6.37 -28.67
CA ALA A 16 2.90 -7.11 -27.56
C ALA A 16 1.73 -7.99 -28.04
N VAL A 17 0.84 -7.44 -28.87
CA VAL A 17 -0.26 -8.19 -29.48
C VAL A 17 0.26 -9.32 -30.37
N GLY A 18 1.28 -9.06 -31.19
CA GLY A 18 1.91 -10.07 -32.04
C GLY A 18 2.50 -11.23 -31.25
N ILE A 19 3.17 -10.96 -30.13
CA ILE A 19 3.69 -11.99 -29.22
C ILE A 19 2.56 -12.83 -28.63
N VAL A 20 1.50 -12.18 -28.15
CA VAL A 20 0.35 -12.88 -27.55
C VAL A 20 -0.35 -13.79 -28.57
N VAL A 21 -0.62 -13.28 -29.77
CA VAL A 21 -1.26 -14.05 -30.84
C VAL A 21 -0.37 -15.22 -31.29
N GLY A 22 0.94 -14.99 -31.45
CA GLY A 22 1.89 -16.05 -31.81
C GLY A 22 1.95 -17.17 -30.78
N LEU A 23 1.96 -16.83 -29.48
CA LEU A 23 1.93 -17.80 -28.39
C LEU A 23 0.60 -18.57 -28.35
N ALA A 24 -0.53 -17.91 -28.60
CA ALA A 24 -1.84 -18.55 -28.64
C ALA A 24 -1.95 -19.56 -29.80
N VAL A 25 -1.43 -19.21 -30.99
CA VAL A 25 -1.40 -20.13 -32.15
C VAL A 25 -0.48 -21.32 -31.89
N ALA A 26 0.70 -21.09 -31.32
CA ALA A 26 1.62 -22.16 -30.96
C ALA A 26 1.00 -23.10 -29.90
N ALA A 27 0.45 -22.56 -28.81
CA ALA A 27 -0.22 -23.36 -27.79
C ALA A 27 -1.44 -24.12 -28.33
N GLY A 28 -2.24 -23.48 -29.19
CA GLY A 28 -3.38 -24.12 -29.85
C GLY A 28 -2.97 -25.26 -30.78
N SER A 29 -1.82 -25.14 -31.46
CA SER A 29 -1.30 -26.22 -32.30
C SER A 29 -0.93 -27.47 -31.48
N PHE A 30 -0.38 -27.29 -30.27
CA PHE A 30 -0.16 -28.40 -29.35
C PHE A 30 -1.48 -29.01 -28.84
N TRP A 31 -2.54 -28.22 -28.65
CA TRP A 31 -3.82 -28.77 -28.18
C TRP A 31 -4.49 -29.72 -29.20
N VAL A 32 -4.25 -29.49 -30.50
CA VAL A 32 -4.75 -30.34 -31.59
C VAL A 32 -3.84 -31.56 -31.84
N LEU A 33 -2.52 -31.41 -31.65
CA LEU A 33 -1.53 -32.44 -31.97
C LEU A 33 -1.14 -33.33 -30.78
N ASP A 34 -1.12 -32.78 -29.56
CA ASP A 34 -0.75 -33.48 -28.32
C ASP A 34 -1.34 -32.82 -27.05
N PRO A 35 -2.42 -33.38 -26.49
CA PRO A 35 -3.08 -32.83 -25.31
C PRO A 35 -2.21 -32.85 -24.04
N ILE A 36 -1.21 -33.74 -23.95
CA ILE A 36 -0.32 -33.84 -22.78
C ILE A 36 0.63 -32.65 -22.76
N LEU A 37 1.26 -32.33 -23.89
CA LEU A 37 2.12 -31.17 -24.01
C LEU A 37 1.34 -29.87 -23.80
N ALA A 38 0.11 -29.79 -24.33
CA ALA A 38 -0.71 -28.62 -24.13
C ALA A 38 -1.12 -28.41 -22.66
N ALA A 39 -1.44 -29.49 -21.93
CA ALA A 39 -1.72 -29.41 -20.49
C ALA A 39 -0.50 -28.95 -19.70
N PHE A 40 0.70 -29.45 -20.02
CA PHE A 40 1.94 -29.00 -19.38
C PHE A 40 2.19 -27.50 -19.59
N VAL A 41 2.07 -27.01 -20.83
CA VAL A 41 2.23 -25.59 -21.14
C VAL A 41 1.17 -24.75 -20.41
N ALA A 42 -0.09 -25.20 -20.38
CA ALA A 42 -1.15 -24.50 -19.66
C ALA A 42 -0.83 -24.36 -18.16
N ILE A 43 -0.34 -25.43 -17.52
CA ILE A 43 0.06 -25.40 -16.10
C ILE A 43 1.18 -24.38 -15.88
N VAL A 44 2.24 -24.42 -16.70
CA VAL A 44 3.37 -23.49 -16.58
C VAL A 44 2.92 -22.03 -16.73
N VAL A 45 2.05 -21.74 -17.70
CA VAL A 45 1.52 -20.40 -17.93
C VAL A 45 0.67 -19.93 -16.74
N VAL A 46 -0.23 -20.78 -16.25
CA VAL A 46 -1.09 -20.45 -15.10
C VAL A 46 -0.26 -20.19 -13.85
N VAL A 47 0.74 -21.02 -13.57
CA VAL A 47 1.65 -20.82 -12.43
C VAL A 47 2.46 -19.54 -12.60
N GLY A 48 3.01 -19.28 -13.79
CA GLY A 48 3.73 -18.05 -14.08
C GLY A 48 2.88 -16.79 -13.91
N LEU A 49 1.63 -16.82 -14.37
CA LEU A 49 0.66 -15.74 -14.17
C LEU A 49 0.33 -15.55 -12.69
N ALA A 50 0.11 -16.63 -11.95
CA ALA A 50 -0.14 -16.57 -10.51
C ALA A 50 1.05 -15.93 -9.77
N MET A 51 2.28 -16.29 -10.13
CA MET A 51 3.49 -15.67 -9.58
C MET A 51 3.59 -14.19 -9.95
N ALA A 52 3.29 -13.82 -11.20
CA ALA A 52 3.33 -12.43 -11.65
C ALA A 52 2.29 -11.56 -10.92
N VAL A 53 1.10 -12.08 -10.68
CA VAL A 53 0.06 -11.42 -9.88
C VAL A 53 0.49 -11.31 -8.42
N ALA A 54 1.03 -12.38 -7.83
CA ALA A 54 1.54 -12.33 -6.46
C ALA A 54 2.70 -11.34 -6.30
N ALA A 55 3.51 -11.15 -7.34
CA ALA A 55 4.62 -10.20 -7.37
C ALA A 55 4.23 -8.78 -7.81
N SER A 56 3.00 -8.54 -8.29
CA SER A 56 2.65 -7.25 -8.91
C SER A 56 2.70 -6.09 -7.92
N ASP A 57 2.35 -6.35 -6.66
CA ASP A 57 2.44 -5.38 -5.57
C ASP A 57 3.70 -5.54 -4.72
N TRP A 58 4.67 -6.35 -5.15
CA TRP A 58 5.92 -6.55 -4.40
C TRP A 58 6.71 -5.25 -4.26
N ASP A 59 6.61 -4.31 -5.21
CA ASP A 59 7.27 -3.00 -5.11
C ASP A 59 6.35 -1.91 -4.54
N SER A 60 5.09 -2.25 -4.26
CA SER A 60 4.09 -1.35 -3.69
C SER A 60 4.27 -1.28 -2.17
N HIS A 61 5.30 -0.56 -1.74
CA HIS A 61 5.53 -0.26 -0.34
C HIS A 61 5.15 1.19 -0.06
N GLU A 62 4.32 1.42 0.97
CA GLU A 62 4.08 2.78 1.46
C GLU A 62 5.42 3.44 1.78
N THR A 63 5.60 4.66 1.29
CA THR A 63 6.81 5.43 1.62
C THR A 63 6.83 5.75 3.12
N PHE A 64 8.02 6.03 3.67
CA PHE A 64 8.13 6.46 5.07
C PHE A 64 7.26 7.69 5.34
N GLU A 65 7.19 8.62 4.38
CA GLU A 65 6.41 9.84 4.47
C GLU A 65 4.91 9.57 4.50
N GLU A 66 4.41 8.69 3.65
CA GLU A 66 2.98 8.28 3.65
C GLU A 66 2.61 7.61 4.98
N ARG A 67 3.47 6.74 5.52
CA ARG A 67 3.25 6.13 6.84
C ARG A 67 3.21 7.17 7.96
N GLU A 68 4.12 8.14 7.94
CA GLU A 68 4.14 9.21 8.94
C GLU A 68 2.94 10.14 8.82
N LEU A 69 2.48 10.45 7.60
CA LEU A 69 1.25 11.22 7.38
C LEU A 69 0.03 10.49 7.95
N VAL A 70 -0.09 9.18 7.74
CA VAL A 70 -1.18 8.36 8.33
C VAL A 70 -1.11 8.40 9.86
N ARG A 71 0.08 8.26 10.45
CA ARG A 71 0.27 8.35 11.92
C ARG A 71 -0.06 9.74 12.45
N ALA A 72 0.32 10.80 11.75
CA ALA A 72 0.00 12.18 12.11
C ALA A 72 -1.52 12.42 12.10
N ARG A 73 -2.22 11.94 11.06
CA ARG A 73 -3.69 12.00 10.99
C ARG A 73 -4.34 11.26 12.15
N LYS A 74 -3.90 10.03 12.46
CA LYS A 74 -4.40 9.25 13.61
C LYS A 74 -4.14 9.96 14.95
N ARG A 75 -2.99 10.63 15.11
CA ARG A 75 -2.68 11.43 16.31
C ARG A 75 -3.60 12.64 16.43
N ALA A 76 -3.85 13.35 15.32
CA ALA A 76 -4.77 14.48 15.30
C ALA A 76 -6.20 14.05 15.66
N GLU A 77 -6.71 12.99 15.05
CA GLU A 77 -8.04 12.44 15.34
C GLU A 77 -8.16 12.01 16.82
N LYS A 78 -7.13 11.32 17.34
CA LYS A 78 -7.07 10.96 18.78
C LYS A 78 -7.08 12.22 19.67
N TRP A 79 -6.39 13.28 19.26
CA TRP A 79 -6.29 14.52 20.02
C TRP A 79 -7.62 15.27 20.07
N GLU A 80 -8.35 15.31 18.94
CA GLU A 80 -9.68 15.87 18.82
C GLU A 80 -10.70 15.09 19.65
N ARG A 81 -10.72 13.76 19.52
CA ARG A 81 -11.60 12.90 20.31
C ARG A 81 -11.40 13.07 21.82
N ASN A 82 -10.17 13.32 22.26
CA ASN A 82 -9.83 13.52 23.67
C ASN A 82 -9.89 14.99 24.13
N ALA A 83 -10.25 15.94 23.26
CA ALA A 83 -10.41 17.35 23.62
C ALA A 83 -11.36 17.59 24.81
N PRO A 84 -12.56 16.98 24.89
CA PRO A 84 -13.47 17.21 26.03
C PRO A 84 -12.92 16.64 27.34
N ALA A 85 -12.21 15.51 27.30
CA ALA A 85 -11.56 14.94 28.48
C ALA A 85 -10.45 15.86 29.01
N ARG A 86 -9.62 16.40 28.11
CA ARG A 86 -8.59 17.39 28.46
C ARG A 86 -9.17 18.68 29.01
N ALA A 87 -10.31 19.14 28.48
CA ALA A 87 -10.98 20.33 29.00
C ALA A 87 -11.46 20.13 30.45
N ARG A 88 -12.05 18.97 30.76
CA ARG A 88 -12.45 18.61 32.13
C ARG A 88 -11.26 18.47 33.07
N ASP A 89 -10.17 17.90 32.59
CA ASP A 89 -8.95 17.73 33.38
C ASP A 89 -8.33 19.09 33.73
N ARG A 90 -8.23 20.00 32.74
CA ARG A 90 -7.81 21.39 33.00
C ARG A 90 -8.71 22.10 34.00
N ALA A 91 -10.03 22.00 33.87
CA ALA A 91 -10.96 22.62 34.81
C ALA A 91 -10.78 22.09 36.25
N LYS A 92 -10.52 20.78 36.41
CA LYS A 92 -10.22 20.19 37.72
C LYS A 92 -8.89 20.69 38.28
N TRP A 93 -7.86 20.75 37.44
CA TRP A 93 -6.54 21.24 37.83
C TRP A 93 -6.60 22.71 38.26
N GLU A 94 -7.28 23.57 37.50
CA GLU A 94 -7.49 24.99 37.84
C GLU A 94 -8.26 25.14 39.16
N ALA A 95 -9.32 24.35 39.38
CA ALA A 95 -10.06 24.35 40.64
C ALA A 95 -9.19 23.88 41.83
N HIS A 96 -8.30 22.92 41.61
CA HIS A 96 -7.35 22.46 42.62
C HIS A 96 -6.31 23.55 42.94
N GLN A 97 -5.76 24.20 41.92
CA GLN A 97 -4.81 25.30 42.08
C GLN A 97 -5.44 26.49 42.82
N ALA A 98 -6.68 26.85 42.50
CA ALA A 98 -7.40 27.91 43.21
C ALA A 98 -7.60 27.59 44.69
N ARG A 99 -7.91 26.33 45.02
CA ARG A 99 -8.03 25.87 46.42
C ARG A 99 -6.70 25.89 47.14
N GLN A 100 -5.61 25.51 46.47
CA GLN A 100 -4.28 25.54 47.06
C GLN A 100 -3.82 26.97 47.33
N ALA A 101 -3.98 27.85 46.34
CA ALA A 101 -3.69 29.29 46.49
C ALA A 101 -4.49 29.91 47.66
N ALA A 102 -5.78 29.60 47.78
CA ALA A 102 -6.59 30.11 48.89
C ALA A 102 -6.13 29.60 50.27
N LYS A 103 -5.63 28.37 50.36
CA LYS A 103 -5.04 27.83 51.60
C LYS A 103 -3.70 28.49 51.94
N ASP A 104 -2.87 28.71 50.93
CA ASP A 104 -1.56 29.34 51.11
C ASP A 104 -1.73 30.82 51.52
N SER A 105 -2.74 31.53 51.01
CA SER A 105 -3.09 32.90 51.40
C SER A 105 -3.72 33.04 52.79
N ALA A 106 -4.28 31.96 53.34
CA ALA A 106 -4.95 31.95 54.64
C ALA A 106 -4.00 31.55 55.80
N ARG A 107 -2.75 31.25 55.48
CA ARG A 107 -1.68 30.92 56.42
C ARG A 107 -0.83 32.15 56.73
#